data_AF-A0A968M7W3-F1
#
_entry.id   AF-A0A968M7W3-F1
#
_cell.length_a   1.000
_cell.length_b   1.000
_cell.length_c   1.000
_cell.angle_alpha   90.00
_cell.angle_beta   90.00
_cell.angle_gamma   90.00
#
_symmetry.space_group_name_H-M   'P 1'
#
loop_
_entity.id
_entity.type
_entity.pdbx_description
1 polymer ?
#
loop_
_entity_poly.entity_id
_entity_poly.type
_entity_poly.pdbx_seq_one_letter_code
_entity_poly.pdbx_strand_id
1 'polypeptide(L)'
;MNKNEVFNYLGLFFVFQFIFVSGFYFGYKSSNAKNDKIVASTSEIEALANEVRNESADNYNTLDVEGVFWIRVGQQPTCPPTHPIVGKFDKNINIYYLQDHQSYDRVKAHICFVDEEMARDTAGFVRKY
;
A
#
# COMPACT_ATOMS: atom_id res chain seq x y z
N MET A 1 -45.65 17.80 -55.73
CA MET A 1 -44.31 17.87 -55.10
C MET A 1 -43.29 18.04 -56.23
N ASN A 2 -42.53 19.13 -56.22
CA ASN A 2 -41.70 19.51 -57.36
C ASN A 2 -40.43 18.64 -57.40
N LYS A 3 -40.01 18.12 -58.56
CA LYS A 3 -38.87 17.17 -58.64
C LYS A 3 -37.59 17.74 -58.02
N ASN A 4 -37.37 19.04 -58.15
CA ASN A 4 -36.22 19.74 -57.59
C ASN A 4 -36.23 19.80 -56.04
N GLU A 5 -37.42 19.82 -55.42
CA GLU A 5 -37.53 19.77 -53.95
C GLU A 5 -37.19 18.37 -53.44
N VAL A 6 -37.66 17.32 -54.13
CA VAL A 6 -37.35 15.93 -53.78
C VAL A 6 -35.84 15.66 -53.86
N PHE A 7 -35.16 16.15 -54.90
CA PHE A 7 -33.71 16.02 -55.03
C PHE A 7 -32.94 16.78 -53.94
N ASN A 8 -33.40 17.96 -53.53
CA ASN A 8 -32.78 18.72 -52.43
C ASN A 8 -32.91 18.00 -51.09
N TYR A 9 -34.08 17.42 -50.78
CA TYR A 9 -34.26 16.63 -49.55
C TYR A 9 -33.44 15.34 -49.57
N LEU A 10 -33.33 14.68 -50.72
CA LEU A 10 -32.48 13.49 -50.87
C LEU A 10 -31.00 13.83 -50.62
N GLY A 11 -30.52 14.94 -51.20
CA GLY A 11 -29.15 15.41 -50.99
C GLY A 11 -28.86 15.76 -49.53
N LEU A 12 -29.79 16.46 -48.87
CA LEU A 12 -29.68 16.81 -47.45
C LEU A 12 -29.65 15.55 -46.56
N PHE A 13 -30.45 14.54 -46.88
CA PHE A 13 -30.45 13.27 -46.17
C PHE A 13 -29.08 12.57 -46.24
N PHE A 14 -28.44 12.54 -47.41
CA PHE A 14 -27.09 11.95 -47.54
C PHE A 14 -26.02 12.75 -46.78
N VAL A 15 -26.11 14.08 -46.75
CA VAL A 15 -25.20 14.92 -45.94
C VAL A 15 -25.36 14.62 -44.45
N PHE A 16 -26.60 14.49 -43.96
CA PHE A 16 -26.85 14.12 -42.57
C PHE A 16 -26.29 12.74 -42.22
N GLN A 17 -26.48 11.75 -43.10
CA GLN A 17 -25.91 10.41 -42.91
C GLN A 17 -24.38 10.45 -42.87
N PHE A 18 -23.75 11.23 -43.75
CA PHE A 18 -22.29 11.36 -43.79
C PHE A 18 -21.74 11.99 -42.50
N ILE A 19 -22.39 13.04 -41.99
CA ILE A 19 -22.00 13.68 -40.73
C ILE A 19 -22.16 12.69 -39.56
N PHE A 20 -23.24 11.91 -39.54
CA PHE A 20 -23.49 10.95 -38.46
C PHE A 20 -22.47 9.81 -38.45
N VAL A 21 -22.18 9.23 -39.62
CA VAL A 21 -21.20 8.13 -39.76
C VAL A 21 -19.79 8.61 -39.45
N SER A 22 -19.39 9.78 -39.96
CA SER A 22 -18.06 10.35 -39.66
C SER A 22 -17.91 10.69 -38.18
N GLY A 23 -18.92 11.34 -37.58
CA GLY A 23 -18.94 11.64 -36.14
C GLY A 23 -18.85 10.38 -35.28
N PHE A 24 -19.62 9.33 -35.62
CA PHE A 24 -19.58 8.05 -34.92
C PHE A 24 -18.21 7.37 -35.05
N TYR A 25 -17.62 7.34 -36.25
CA TYR A 25 -16.31 6.74 -36.50
C TYR A 25 -15.19 7.43 -35.70
N PHE A 26 -15.13 8.76 -35.73
CA PHE A 26 -14.12 9.51 -34.97
C PHE A 26 -14.34 9.44 -33.46
N GLY A 27 -15.60 9.46 -33.00
CA GLY A 27 -15.96 9.28 -31.59
C GLY A 27 -15.55 7.90 -31.07
N TYR A 28 -15.88 6.83 -31.82
CA TYR A 28 -15.52 5.46 -31.47
C TYR A 28 -14.01 5.26 -31.40
N LYS A 29 -13.26 5.75 -32.40
CA LYS A 29 -11.79 5.68 -32.42
C LYS A 29 -11.16 6.43 -31.24
N SER A 30 -11.67 7.62 -30.91
CA SER A 30 -11.18 8.43 -29.78
C SER A 30 -11.44 7.77 -28.43
N SER A 31 -12.58 7.09 -28.27
CA SER A 31 -12.92 6.33 -27.06
C SER A 31 -11.96 5.15 -26.85
N ASN A 32 -11.71 4.35 -27.89
CA ASN A 32 -10.82 3.20 -27.79
C ASN A 32 -9.38 3.61 -27.49
N ALA A 33 -8.89 4.69 -28.10
CA ALA A 33 -7.55 5.20 -27.81
C ALA A 33 -7.36 5.67 -26.35
N LYS A 34 -8.43 6.08 -25.65
CA LYS A 34 -8.38 6.40 -24.22
C LYS A 34 -8.41 5.13 -23.37
N ASN A 35 -9.24 4.16 -23.74
CA ASN A 35 -9.31 2.88 -23.05
C ASN A 35 -7.99 2.12 -23.13
N ASP A 36 -7.33 2.09 -24.29
CA ASP A 36 -6.03 1.43 -24.47
C ASP A 36 -4.95 2.05 -23.56
N LYS A 37 -4.97 3.38 -23.39
CA LYS A 37 -4.06 4.08 -22.47
C LYS A 37 -4.33 3.76 -21.01
N ILE A 38 -5.62 3.68 -20.63
CA ILE A 38 -6.01 3.32 -19.26
C ILE A 38 -5.58 1.87 -18.97
N VAL A 39 -5.84 0.94 -19.89
CA VAL A 39 -5.47 -0.48 -19.75
C VAL A 39 -3.95 -0.64 -19.66
N ALA A 40 -3.17 0.09 -20.48
CA ALA A 40 -1.72 0.09 -20.38
C ALA A 40 -1.21 0.62 -19.03
N SER A 41 -1.79 1.73 -18.53
CA SER A 41 -1.40 2.28 -17.23
C SER A 41 -1.76 1.35 -16.06
N THR A 42 -2.88 0.62 -16.15
CA THR A 42 -3.26 -0.35 -15.12
C THR A 42 -2.37 -1.58 -15.11
N SER A 43 -1.92 -2.05 -16.28
CA SER A 43 -0.99 -3.19 -16.35
C SER A 43 0.39 -2.87 -15.79
N GLU A 44 0.86 -1.62 -15.93
CA GLU A 44 2.13 -1.17 -15.37
C GLU A 44 2.05 -1.08 -13.83
N ILE A 45 0.94 -0.57 -13.28
CA ILE A 45 0.71 -0.53 -11.83
C ILE A 45 0.58 -1.95 -11.26
N GLU A 46 -0.10 -2.85 -11.96
CA GLU A 46 -0.26 -4.24 -11.53
C GLU A 46 1.08 -5.00 -11.58
N ALA A 47 1.90 -4.77 -12.61
CA ALA A 47 3.25 -5.33 -12.68
C ALA A 47 4.13 -4.84 -11.53
N LEU A 48 4.12 -3.53 -11.24
CA LEU A 48 4.87 -2.94 -10.13
C LEU A 48 4.37 -3.45 -8.77
N ALA A 49 3.06 -3.57 -8.59
CA ALA A 49 2.48 -4.12 -7.36
C ALA A 49 2.85 -5.59 -7.15
N ASN A 50 2.99 -6.36 -8.24
CA ASN A 50 3.42 -7.76 -8.19
C ASN A 50 4.92 -7.87 -7.90
N GLU A 51 5.74 -6.98 -8.46
CA GLU A 51 7.17 -6.87 -8.17
C GLU A 51 7.42 -6.55 -6.69
N VAL A 52 6.81 -5.48 -6.16
CA VAL A 52 6.92 -5.09 -4.74
C VAL A 52 6.44 -6.20 -3.80
N ARG A 53 5.36 -6.91 -4.15
CA ARG A 53 4.81 -8.01 -3.35
C ARG A 53 5.74 -9.24 -3.32
N ASN A 54 6.45 -9.49 -4.41
CA ASN A 54 7.43 -10.58 -4.47
C ASN A 54 8.75 -10.20 -3.77
N GLU A 55 9.19 -8.94 -3.86
CA GLU A 55 10.35 -8.44 -3.09
C GLU A 55 10.10 -8.39 -1.58
N SER A 56 8.88 -8.04 -1.16
CA SER A 56 8.52 -7.99 0.27
C SER A 56 8.32 -9.37 0.91
N ALA A 57 8.20 -10.44 0.11
CA ALA A 57 8.19 -11.81 0.61
C ALA A 57 9.62 -12.32 0.93
N ASP A 58 10.66 -11.80 0.27
CA ASP A 58 12.01 -12.35 0.33
C ASP A 58 13.05 -11.49 1.08
N ASN A 59 12.73 -10.30 1.61
CA ASN A 59 13.75 -9.51 2.31
C ASN A 59 13.26 -8.57 3.41
N TYR A 60 12.61 -9.12 4.43
CA TYR A 60 12.76 -8.57 5.78
C TYR A 60 13.70 -9.48 6.57
N ASN A 61 14.97 -9.51 6.17
CA ASN A 61 16.02 -9.80 7.12
C ASN A 61 16.00 -8.63 8.12
N THR A 62 15.22 -8.77 9.19
CA THR A 62 15.43 -7.95 10.38
C THR A 62 16.93 -8.03 10.65
N LEU A 63 17.64 -6.91 10.54
CA LEU A 63 19.03 -6.84 10.95
C LEU A 63 19.07 -7.45 12.35
N ASP A 64 19.80 -8.56 12.49
CA ASP A 64 19.95 -9.23 13.76
C ASP A 64 20.84 -8.32 14.60
N VAL A 65 20.18 -7.40 15.31
CA VAL A 65 20.86 -6.49 16.22
C VAL A 65 21.04 -7.27 17.50
N GLU A 66 22.30 -7.55 17.82
CA GLU A 66 22.69 -8.26 19.02
C GLU A 66 22.01 -7.65 20.25
N GLY A 67 21.31 -8.49 21.03
CA GLY A 67 20.57 -8.07 22.23
C GLY A 67 19.16 -7.54 22.00
N VAL A 68 18.63 -7.58 20.77
CA VAL A 68 17.28 -7.13 20.41
C VAL A 68 16.46 -8.25 19.78
N PHE A 69 15.25 -8.45 20.27
CA PHE A 69 14.28 -9.36 19.68
C PHE A 69 13.03 -8.60 19.21
N TRP A 70 12.79 -8.63 17.90
CA TRP A 70 11.65 -7.98 17.26
C TRP A 70 10.41 -8.88 17.25
N ILE A 71 9.29 -8.38 17.77
CA ILE A 71 8.01 -9.09 17.68
C ILE A 71 7.42 -8.89 16.28
N ARG A 72 7.25 -9.96 15.51
CA ARG A 72 6.69 -9.88 14.16
C ARG A 72 5.16 -9.73 14.19
N VAL A 73 4.63 -9.09 13.15
CA VAL A 73 3.17 -8.95 12.98
C VAL A 73 2.52 -10.34 12.92
N GLY A 74 1.55 -10.59 13.81
CA GLY A 74 0.84 -11.87 13.91
C GLY A 74 1.44 -12.87 14.92
N GLN A 75 2.61 -12.59 15.51
CA GLN A 75 3.16 -13.38 16.61
C GLN A 75 2.55 -12.96 17.96
N GLN A 76 2.65 -13.84 18.97
CA GLN A 76 2.28 -13.47 20.32
C GLN A 76 3.21 -12.37 20.82
N PRO A 77 2.69 -11.26 21.38
CA PRO A 77 3.49 -10.11 21.80
C PRO A 77 4.13 -10.34 23.16
N THR A 78 4.86 -11.44 23.30
CA THR A 78 5.45 -11.92 24.54
C THR A 78 6.95 -12.06 24.35
N CYS A 79 7.72 -11.53 25.30
CA CYS A 79 9.17 -11.61 25.25
C CYS A 79 9.69 -12.99 25.63
N PRO A 80 10.69 -13.53 24.91
CA PRO A 80 11.34 -14.78 25.30
C PRO A 80 12.17 -14.58 26.57
N PRO A 81 12.46 -15.65 27.34
CA PRO A 81 13.28 -15.57 28.55
C PRO A 81 14.68 -14.99 28.33
N THR A 82 15.22 -15.08 27.11
CA THR A 82 16.54 -14.52 26.75
C THR A 82 16.52 -13.00 26.54
N HIS A 83 15.35 -12.39 26.36
CA HIS A 83 15.17 -10.95 26.17
C HIS A 83 14.06 -10.44 27.12
N PRO A 84 14.30 -10.45 28.44
CA PRO A 84 13.26 -10.25 29.45
C PRO A 84 12.79 -8.79 29.61
N ILE A 85 13.31 -7.84 28.84
CA ILE A 85 12.90 -6.43 28.97
C ILE A 85 11.88 -6.10 27.89
N VAL A 86 10.64 -5.77 28.28
CA VAL A 86 9.54 -5.49 27.35
C VAL A 86 9.63 -4.04 26.88
N GLY A 87 9.86 -3.82 25.59
CA GLY A 87 9.79 -2.51 24.95
C GLY A 87 8.46 -2.28 24.23
N LYS A 88 7.87 -1.10 24.47
CA LYS A 88 6.65 -0.64 23.81
C LYS A 88 6.86 0.74 23.19
N PHE A 89 6.66 0.81 21.89
CA PHE A 89 6.44 2.08 21.18
C PHE A 89 5.09 2.68 21.56
N ASP A 90 5.09 3.86 22.18
CA ASP A 90 3.91 4.69 22.41
C ASP A 90 4.02 5.99 21.60
N LYS A 91 2.92 6.75 21.45
CA LYS A 91 2.84 7.86 20.50
C LYS A 91 3.90 8.94 20.67
N ASN A 92 4.34 9.17 21.90
CA ASN A 92 5.25 10.27 22.25
C ASN A 92 6.53 9.80 22.95
N ILE A 93 6.57 8.55 23.41
CA ILE A 93 7.66 8.04 24.23
C ILE A 93 7.76 6.53 24.05
N ASN A 94 8.99 6.06 23.92
CA ASN A 94 9.31 4.64 23.91
C ASN A 94 9.57 4.21 25.34
N ILE A 95 8.80 3.24 25.83
CA ILE A 95 8.83 2.83 27.24
C ILE A 95 9.28 1.39 27.32
N TYR A 96 10.20 1.10 28.23
CA TYR A 96 10.51 -0.29 28.59
C TYR A 96 10.03 -0.64 30.00
N TYR A 97 9.75 -1.93 30.20
CA TYR A 97 9.26 -2.51 31.45
C TYR A 97 10.20 -3.64 31.87
N LEU A 98 10.60 -3.62 33.13
CA LEU A 98 11.31 -4.72 33.78
C LEU A 98 10.31 -5.74 34.34
N GLN A 99 10.75 -6.98 34.55
CA GLN A 99 9.91 -8.09 35.05
C GLN A 99 9.29 -7.82 36.43
N ASP A 100 9.91 -6.99 37.26
CA ASP A 100 9.43 -6.61 38.58
C ASP A 100 8.27 -5.58 38.53
N HIS A 101 8.03 -4.94 37.38
CA HIS A 101 7.02 -3.92 37.24
C HIS A 101 5.60 -4.53 37.14
N GLN A 102 4.63 -3.98 37.87
CA GLN A 102 3.25 -4.51 37.98
C GLN A 102 2.51 -4.68 36.63
N SER A 103 2.90 -3.91 35.62
CA SER A 103 2.29 -3.97 34.29
C SER A 103 3.06 -4.83 33.29
N TYR A 104 4.18 -5.44 33.68
CA TYR A 104 5.04 -6.20 32.78
C TYR A 104 4.25 -7.25 31.96
N ASP A 105 3.51 -8.13 32.64
CA ASP A 105 2.71 -9.19 31.98
C ASP A 105 1.50 -8.67 31.19
N ARG A 106 1.10 -7.42 31.41
CA ARG A 106 -0.09 -6.82 30.77
C ARG A 106 0.26 -6.04 29.52
N VAL A 107 1.53 -5.67 29.36
CA VAL A 107 1.99 -4.87 28.23
C VAL A 107 2.29 -5.80 27.05
N LYS A 108 1.70 -5.47 25.89
CA LYS A 108 2.03 -6.13 24.63
C LYS A 108 3.37 -5.61 24.14
N ALA A 109 4.37 -6.49 24.05
CA ALA A 109 5.70 -6.13 23.56
C ALA A 109 5.65 -5.82 22.06
N HIS A 110 6.33 -4.75 21.65
CA HIS A 110 6.69 -4.52 20.23
C HIS A 110 8.13 -4.96 19.95
N ILE A 111 8.98 -4.86 20.97
CA ILE A 111 10.40 -5.21 20.92
C ILE A 111 10.80 -5.73 22.31
N CYS A 112 11.80 -6.59 22.38
CA CYS A 112 12.31 -7.13 23.63
C CYS A 112 13.84 -6.96 23.67
N PHE A 113 14.38 -6.64 24.85
CA PHE A 113 15.81 -6.41 25.03
C PHE A 113 16.42 -7.42 26.00
N VAL A 114 17.71 -7.69 25.83
CA VAL A 114 18.48 -8.61 26.67
C VAL A 114 18.68 -8.05 28.09
N ASP A 115 18.88 -6.75 28.21
CA ASP A 115 19.10 -6.06 29.48
C ASP A 115 18.61 -4.59 29.46
N GLU A 116 18.68 -3.95 30.63
CA GLU A 116 18.26 -2.56 30.84
C GLU A 116 19.16 -1.56 30.12
N GLU A 117 20.46 -1.86 30.00
CA GLU A 117 21.44 -1.00 29.32
C GLU A 117 21.13 -0.91 27.83
N MET A 118 20.83 -2.04 27.18
CA MET A 118 20.43 -2.09 25.78
C MET A 118 19.15 -1.30 25.54
N ALA A 119 18.15 -1.45 26.41
CA ALA A 119 16.89 -0.72 26.30
C ALA A 119 17.08 0.79 26.46
N ARG A 120 17.86 1.22 27.46
CA ARG A 120 18.01 2.64 27.82
C ARG A 120 19.04 3.36 26.95
N ASP A 121 20.25 2.82 26.89
CA ASP A 121 21.42 3.53 26.39
C ASP A 121 21.62 3.31 24.89
N THR A 122 21.24 2.14 24.37
CA THR A 122 21.34 1.84 22.94
C THR A 122 20.04 2.12 22.18
N ALA A 123 18.90 1.66 22.69
CA ALA A 123 17.61 1.83 22.02
C ALA A 123 16.90 3.15 22.39
N GLY A 124 17.35 3.86 23.44
CA GLY A 124 16.79 5.14 23.84
C GLY A 124 15.41 5.07 24.48
N PHE A 125 15.03 3.91 25.03
CA PHE A 125 13.74 3.75 25.72
C PHE A 125 13.84 4.28 27.15
N VAL A 126 12.73 4.82 27.64
CA VAL A 126 12.62 5.35 29.00
C VAL A 126 12.01 4.28 29.90
N ARG A 127 12.58 4.12 31.09
CA ARG A 127 12.07 3.17 32.09
C ARG A 127 10.66 3.53 32.52
N LYS A 128 9.77 2.54 32.59
CA LYS A 128 8.53 2.71 33.35
C LYS A 128 8.81 2.56 34.85
N TYR A 129 8.46 3.59 35.61
CA TYR A 129 8.37 3.58 37.07
C TYR A 129 6.98 3.16 37.53
#